data_AF-A0A8X7XHF1-F1
#
_entry.id   AF-A0A8X7XHF1-F1
#
_cell.length_a   1.000
_cell.length_b   1.000
_cell.length_c   1.000
_cell.angle_alpha   90.00
_cell.angle_beta   90.00
_cell.angle_gamma   90.00
#
_symmetry.space_group_name_H-M   'P 1'
#
loop_
_entity.id
_entity.type
_entity.pdbx_description
1 polymer ?
#
loop_
_entity_poly.entity_id
_entity_poly.type
_entity_poly.pdbx_seq_one_letter_code
_entity_poly.pdbx_strand_id
1 'polypeptide(L)'
;MHSTLFQIIQRKQAFEFKRHGLSASMKDMEAKHHSIKSLKSYPEAGGRSLAAAAGGDGGGCYRVNAEVEMESKIQKAVEFKVEGNRCYKEKKFREAIGKYHRALLQLKGVLVVEGTTGSEVNLRSKTNTKLTEEQKRLIESTEIDCYDSLTACLLQSELVNYERVKEYCLKVLEKQGDNFKAMYRAGIAFYHLGDFDNALQYLKEAKIREPTDTNVLRYIQLTEMKMNKCNQREREPSKEVVG
;
A
#
# COMPACT_ATOMS: atom_id res chain seq x y z
N MET A 1 18.62 50.56 4.80
CA MET A 1 18.13 49.53 3.85
C MET A 1 18.80 48.14 4.00
N HIS A 2 19.55 47.86 5.08
CA HIS A 2 20.25 46.57 5.26
C HIS A 2 19.48 45.49 6.05
N SER A 3 18.37 45.83 6.73
CA SER A 3 17.65 44.89 7.61
C SER A 3 16.77 43.89 6.83
N THR A 4 16.16 44.33 5.74
CA THR A 4 15.23 43.50 4.94
C THR A 4 15.97 42.43 4.12
N LEU A 5 17.17 42.75 3.62
CA LEU A 5 17.97 41.80 2.84
C LEU A 5 18.46 40.64 3.71
N PHE A 6 18.83 40.92 4.96
CA PHE A 6 19.28 39.91 5.92
C PHE A 6 18.15 38.95 6.32
N GLN A 7 16.92 39.44 6.48
CA GLN A 7 15.73 38.60 6.72
C GLN A 7 15.36 37.73 5.51
N ILE A 8 15.55 38.23 4.28
CA ILE A 8 15.30 37.45 3.06
C ILE A 8 16.34 36.33 2.90
N ILE A 9 17.61 36.60 3.22
CA ILE A 9 18.68 35.59 3.19
C ILE A 9 18.45 34.51 4.25
N GLN A 10 18.07 34.89 5.48
CA GLN A 10 17.70 33.96 6.55
C GLN A 10 16.48 33.09 6.17
N ARG A 11 15.46 33.68 5.51
CA ARG A 11 14.30 32.93 5.01
C ARG A 11 14.64 31.99 3.86
N LYS A 12 15.53 32.39 2.93
CA LYS A 12 16.01 31.51 1.86
C LYS A 12 16.87 30.35 2.39
N GLN A 13 17.77 30.61 3.33
CA GLN A 13 18.57 29.56 4.00
C GLN A 13 17.68 28.60 4.81
N ALA A 14 16.66 29.11 5.51
CA ALA A 14 15.69 28.26 6.22
C ALA A 14 14.82 27.41 5.26
N PHE A 15 14.50 27.94 4.07
CA PHE A 15 13.73 27.21 3.05
C PHE A 15 14.57 26.15 2.32
N GLU A 16 15.84 26.44 2.02
CA GLU A 16 16.79 25.47 1.47
C GLU A 16 17.15 24.37 2.48
N PHE A 17 17.32 24.71 3.76
CA PHE A 17 17.55 23.72 4.82
C PHE A 17 16.35 22.77 4.98
N LYS A 18 15.11 23.26 4.79
CA LYS A 18 13.89 22.44 4.79
C LYS A 18 13.77 21.53 3.56
N ARG A 19 14.29 21.95 2.40
CA ARG A 19 14.34 21.12 1.17
C ARG A 19 15.45 20.08 1.20
N HIS A 20 16.66 20.45 1.62
CA HIS A 20 17.82 19.55 1.59
C HIS A 20 17.96 18.67 2.83
N GLY A 21 17.58 19.15 4.02
CA GLY A 21 17.69 18.39 5.27
C GLY A 21 16.69 17.22 5.40
N LEU A 22 15.52 17.34 4.77
CA LEU A 22 14.50 16.28 4.75
C LEU A 22 14.68 15.31 3.56
N SER A 23 15.19 15.79 2.42
CA SER A 23 15.42 14.96 1.23
C SER A 23 16.65 14.06 1.34
N ALA A 24 17.70 14.48 2.05
CA ALA A 24 18.91 13.67 2.21
C ALA A 24 18.68 12.48 3.16
N SER A 25 17.98 12.70 4.28
CA SER A 25 17.79 11.67 5.31
C SER A 25 16.86 10.52 4.90
N MET A 26 16.00 10.69 3.89
CA MET A 26 15.18 9.59 3.35
C MET A 26 15.94 8.74 2.32
N LYS A 27 16.84 9.34 1.52
CA LYS A 27 17.64 8.60 0.52
C LYS A 27 18.65 7.65 1.17
N ASP A 28 19.17 8.00 2.33
CA ASP A 28 20.10 7.14 3.09
C ASP A 28 19.40 5.98 3.83
N MET A 29 18.07 6.01 3.93
CA MET A 29 17.28 5.00 4.65
C MET A 29 17.02 3.74 3.79
N GLU A 30 17.19 3.83 2.47
CA GLU A 30 17.04 2.70 1.53
C GLU A 30 18.25 1.78 1.44
N ALA A 31 19.45 2.28 1.74
CA ALA A 31 20.69 1.55 1.47
C ALA A 31 20.95 0.36 2.41
N LYS A 32 20.18 0.22 3.51
CA LYS A 32 20.36 -0.85 4.51
C LYS A 32 19.34 -1.99 4.44
N HIS A 33 18.40 -1.98 3.50
CA HIS A 33 17.38 -3.03 3.39
C HIS A 33 17.74 -4.16 2.40
N HIS A 34 19.00 -4.63 2.46
CA HIS A 34 19.44 -5.87 1.81
C HIS A 34 20.11 -6.80 2.84
N SER A 35 19.31 -7.67 3.47
CA SER A 35 19.64 -9.10 3.64
C SER A 35 18.47 -9.81 4.33
N ILE A 36 17.51 -10.30 3.54
CA ILE A 36 16.72 -11.47 3.99
C ILE A 36 17.08 -12.58 3.02
N LYS A 37 17.90 -13.49 3.54
CA LYS A 37 18.38 -14.71 2.90
C LYS A 37 17.19 -15.63 2.61
N SER A 38 17.20 -16.16 1.39
CA SER A 38 16.79 -17.52 1.02
C SER A 38 15.47 -18.04 1.58
N LEU A 39 14.42 -17.99 0.75
CA LEU A 39 13.34 -18.97 0.80
C LEU A 39 13.19 -19.62 -0.58
N LYS A 40 13.90 -20.74 -0.70
CA LYS A 40 13.54 -22.02 -1.32
C LYS A 40 12.52 -21.98 -2.48
N SER A 41 13.02 -22.45 -3.62
CA SER A 41 12.29 -22.88 -4.81
C SER A 41 11.10 -23.78 -4.48
N TYR A 42 9.96 -23.50 -5.10
CA TYR A 42 8.89 -24.49 -5.26
C TYR A 42 9.16 -25.32 -6.51
N PRO A 43 8.97 -26.65 -6.46
CA PRO A 43 9.24 -27.55 -7.58
C PRO A 43 8.16 -27.43 -8.68
N GLU A 44 8.62 -27.50 -9.92
CA GLU A 44 7.79 -27.67 -11.12
C GLU A 44 7.04 -29.01 -11.03
N ALA A 45 5.71 -28.96 -10.98
CA ALA A 45 4.87 -30.13 -11.11
C ALA A 45 4.84 -30.57 -12.58
N GLY A 46 5.48 -31.70 -12.84
CA GLY A 46 5.57 -32.33 -14.15
C GLY A 46 4.20 -32.65 -14.77
N GLY A 47 4.09 -32.33 -16.06
CA GLY A 47 2.98 -32.73 -16.90
C GLY A 47 2.89 -34.25 -17.01
N ARG A 48 1.73 -34.80 -16.67
CA ARG A 48 1.31 -36.15 -17.05
C ARG A 48 0.15 -36.03 -18.03
N SER A 49 0.44 -36.31 -19.30
CA SER A 49 -0.57 -36.66 -20.30
C SER A 49 -1.10 -38.06 -20.00
N LEU A 50 -2.42 -38.19 -19.83
CA LEU A 50 -3.13 -39.45 -20.01
C LEU A 50 -4.39 -39.20 -20.84
N ALA A 51 -4.58 -40.12 -21.78
CA ALA A 51 -5.51 -40.05 -22.89
C ALA A 51 -6.91 -40.60 -22.55
N ALA A 52 -7.86 -40.23 -23.43
CA ALA A 52 -9.04 -40.97 -23.87
C ALA A 52 -10.16 -41.30 -22.87
N ALA A 53 -11.39 -40.83 -23.15
CA ALA A 53 -12.48 -41.65 -23.70
C ALA A 53 -13.81 -40.87 -23.77
N ALA A 54 -14.67 -41.32 -24.68
CA ALA A 54 -15.95 -40.79 -25.13
C ALA A 54 -17.08 -40.70 -24.08
N GLY A 55 -18.10 -39.90 -24.38
CA GLY A 55 -19.45 -40.00 -23.79
C GLY A 55 -20.06 -38.64 -23.48
N GLY A 56 -21.18 -38.30 -24.15
CA GLY A 56 -21.75 -36.95 -24.15
C GLY A 56 -22.48 -36.53 -22.87
N ASP A 57 -22.61 -35.22 -22.66
CA ASP A 57 -23.87 -34.56 -22.27
C ASP A 57 -23.76 -33.03 -22.46
N GLY A 58 -24.71 -32.44 -23.18
CA GLY A 58 -24.64 -31.11 -23.79
C GLY A 58 -24.87 -29.91 -22.87
N GLY A 59 -24.52 -29.99 -21.59
CA GLY A 59 -24.74 -28.91 -20.60
C GLY A 59 -23.51 -28.40 -19.86
N GLY A 60 -22.36 -29.09 -19.96
CA GLY A 60 -21.19 -28.84 -19.10
C GLY A 60 -20.16 -27.81 -19.61
N CYS A 61 -20.12 -27.53 -20.91
CA CYS A 61 -19.04 -26.73 -21.52
C CYS A 61 -19.00 -25.27 -21.04
N TYR A 62 -20.15 -24.69 -20.71
CA TYR A 62 -20.22 -23.28 -20.28
C TYR A 62 -19.70 -23.03 -18.86
N ARG A 63 -19.77 -24.01 -17.95
CA ARG A 63 -19.27 -23.86 -16.57
C ARG A 63 -17.74 -23.94 -16.50
N VAL A 64 -17.13 -24.85 -17.26
CA VAL A 64 -15.67 -25.00 -17.33
C VAL A 64 -15.02 -23.76 -17.93
N ASN A 65 -15.65 -23.13 -18.93
CA ASN A 65 -15.12 -21.91 -19.55
C ASN A 65 -15.08 -20.71 -18.59
N ALA A 66 -16.07 -20.56 -17.69
CA ALA A 66 -16.11 -19.46 -16.72
C ALA A 66 -15.07 -19.63 -15.60
N GLU A 67 -14.85 -20.86 -15.12
CA GLU A 67 -13.81 -21.17 -14.13
C GLU A 67 -12.41 -20.95 -14.70
N VAL A 68 -12.16 -21.39 -15.94
CA VAL A 68 -10.90 -21.16 -16.66
C VAL A 68 -10.67 -19.66 -16.93
N GLU A 69 -11.72 -18.89 -17.22
CA GLU A 69 -11.61 -17.45 -17.42
C GLU A 69 -11.22 -16.71 -16.11
N MET A 70 -11.79 -17.11 -14.97
CA MET A 70 -11.45 -16.53 -13.67
C MET A 70 -10.02 -16.89 -13.25
N GLU A 71 -9.61 -18.15 -13.39
CA GLU A 71 -8.24 -18.59 -13.11
C GLU A 71 -7.24 -17.83 -13.98
N SER A 72 -7.54 -17.63 -15.26
CA SER A 72 -6.71 -16.80 -16.16
C SER A 72 -6.55 -15.36 -15.67
N LYS A 73 -7.61 -14.76 -15.09
CA LYS A 73 -7.54 -13.40 -14.53
C LYS A 73 -6.70 -13.35 -13.25
N ILE A 74 -6.82 -14.34 -12.36
CA ILE A 74 -6.00 -14.47 -11.15
C ILE A 74 -4.52 -14.62 -11.54
N GLN A 75 -4.22 -15.50 -12.49
CA GLN A 75 -2.86 -15.71 -12.98
C GLN A 75 -2.27 -14.42 -13.58
N LYS A 76 -3.04 -13.69 -14.40
CA LYS A 76 -2.62 -12.38 -14.93
C LYS A 76 -2.35 -11.37 -13.82
N ALA A 77 -3.13 -11.37 -12.74
CA ALA A 77 -2.88 -10.48 -11.60
C ALA A 77 -1.54 -10.79 -10.94
N VAL A 78 -1.22 -12.08 -10.74
CA VAL A 78 0.06 -12.53 -10.20
C VAL A 78 1.23 -12.14 -11.11
N GLU A 79 1.07 -12.28 -12.43
CA GLU A 79 2.08 -11.84 -13.40
C GLU A 79 2.34 -10.33 -13.32
N PHE A 80 1.28 -9.51 -13.25
CA PHE A 80 1.41 -8.07 -13.06
C PHE A 80 2.09 -7.72 -11.74
N LYS A 81 1.84 -8.47 -10.65
CA LYS A 81 2.56 -8.30 -9.37
C LYS A 81 4.06 -8.57 -9.54
N VAL A 82 4.44 -9.69 -10.15
CA VAL A 82 5.85 -10.06 -10.36
C VAL A 82 6.56 -9.01 -11.21
N GLU A 83 5.91 -8.55 -12.27
CA GLU A 83 6.41 -7.51 -13.14
C GLU A 83 6.56 -6.16 -12.41
N GLY A 84 5.59 -5.81 -11.55
CA GLY A 84 5.70 -4.64 -10.66
C GLY A 84 6.91 -4.73 -9.73
N ASN A 85 7.14 -5.91 -9.14
CA ASN A 85 8.30 -6.17 -8.27
C ASN A 85 9.62 -6.04 -9.03
N ARG A 86 9.66 -6.42 -10.31
CA ARG A 86 10.81 -6.21 -11.18
C ARG A 86 11.08 -4.72 -11.39
N CYS A 87 10.05 -3.95 -11.77
CA CYS A 87 10.14 -2.49 -11.91
C CYS A 87 10.56 -1.81 -10.60
N TYR A 88 10.08 -2.28 -9.45
CA TYR A 88 10.44 -1.76 -8.13
C TYR A 88 11.95 -1.91 -7.85
N LYS A 89 12.51 -3.09 -8.13
CA LYS A 89 13.96 -3.35 -7.98
C LYS A 89 14.81 -2.49 -8.91
N GLU A 90 14.30 -2.18 -10.10
CA GLU A 90 14.92 -1.26 -11.06
C GLU A 90 14.74 0.23 -10.70
N LYS A 91 14.13 0.55 -9.54
CA LYS A 91 13.78 1.91 -9.09
C LYS A 91 12.84 2.66 -10.04
N LYS A 92 12.16 1.95 -10.94
CA LYS A 92 11.13 2.50 -11.83
C LYS A 92 9.78 2.53 -11.12
N PHE A 93 9.68 3.33 -10.06
CA PHE A 93 8.50 3.35 -9.18
C PHE A 93 7.20 3.71 -9.90
N ARG A 94 7.25 4.64 -10.85
CA ARG A 94 6.08 5.03 -11.65
C ARG A 94 5.52 3.87 -12.47
N GLU A 95 6.39 3.07 -13.09
CA GLU A 95 5.99 1.89 -13.85
C GLU A 95 5.48 0.79 -12.93
N ALA A 96 6.17 0.56 -11.80
CA ALA A 96 5.76 -0.39 -10.77
C ALA A 96 4.33 -0.12 -10.27
N ILE A 97 4.02 1.14 -9.94
CA ILE A 97 2.68 1.58 -9.53
C ILE A 97 1.63 1.20 -10.59
N GLY A 98 1.92 1.47 -11.87
CA GLY A 98 1.02 1.10 -12.97
C GLY A 98 0.77 -0.40 -13.07
N LYS A 99 1.80 -1.23 -12.86
CA LYS A 99 1.70 -2.70 -12.90
C LYS A 99 0.88 -3.23 -11.72
N TYR A 100 1.14 -2.77 -10.50
CA TYR A 100 0.35 -3.17 -9.33
C TYR A 100 -1.12 -2.76 -9.44
N HIS A 101 -1.41 -1.57 -9.98
CA HIS A 101 -2.79 -1.18 -10.26
C HIS A 101 -3.47 -2.09 -11.29
N ARG A 102 -2.76 -2.51 -12.33
CA ARG A 102 -3.29 -3.49 -13.30
C ARG A 102 -3.56 -4.83 -12.63
N ALA A 103 -2.70 -5.30 -11.72
CA ALA A 103 -2.95 -6.50 -10.93
C ALA A 103 -4.25 -6.39 -10.13
N LEU A 104 -4.43 -5.30 -9.37
CA LEU A 104 -5.65 -5.06 -8.58
C LEU A 104 -6.91 -4.96 -9.45
N LEU A 105 -6.82 -4.41 -10.67
CA LEU A 105 -7.94 -4.36 -11.60
C LEU A 105 -8.35 -5.75 -12.08
N GLN A 106 -7.40 -6.65 -12.35
CA GLN A 106 -7.71 -8.03 -12.71
C GLN A 106 -8.41 -8.76 -11.55
N LEU A 107 -7.91 -8.58 -10.32
CA LEU A 107 -8.52 -9.17 -9.12
C LEU A 107 -9.94 -8.65 -8.86
N LYS A 108 -10.17 -7.34 -9.01
CA LYS A 108 -11.54 -6.77 -8.93
C LYS A 108 -12.44 -7.28 -10.03
N GLY A 109 -11.92 -7.49 -11.24
CA GLY A 109 -12.66 -8.10 -12.34
C GLY A 109 -13.10 -9.54 -12.08
N VAL A 110 -12.47 -10.23 -11.11
CA VAL A 110 -12.89 -11.56 -10.62
C VAL A 110 -13.95 -11.41 -9.52
N LEU A 111 -13.78 -10.46 -8.58
CA LEU A 111 -14.72 -10.22 -7.47
C LEU A 111 -16.05 -9.58 -7.90
N VAL A 112 -16.07 -8.75 -8.95
CA VAL A 112 -17.31 -8.18 -9.51
C VAL A 112 -18.22 -9.26 -10.11
N VAL A 113 -17.65 -10.42 -10.48
CA VAL A 113 -18.43 -11.59 -10.88
C VAL A 113 -19.11 -12.24 -9.66
N GLU A 114 -18.62 -11.99 -8.44
CA GLU A 114 -19.11 -12.54 -7.17
C GLU A 114 -20.14 -11.63 -6.45
N GLY A 115 -20.01 -10.30 -6.55
CA GLY A 115 -20.77 -9.34 -5.73
C GLY A 115 -21.80 -8.48 -6.47
N THR A 116 -23.08 -8.83 -6.35
CA THR A 116 -24.20 -7.91 -6.62
C THR A 116 -24.37 -6.93 -5.45
N THR A 117 -24.12 -5.64 -5.67
CA THR A 117 -24.75 -4.57 -4.89
C THR A 117 -25.25 -3.47 -5.83
N GLY A 118 -26.56 -3.50 -6.08
CA GLY A 118 -27.44 -2.35 -6.34
C GLY A 118 -27.14 -1.43 -7.53
N SER A 119 -27.56 -1.82 -8.73
CA SER A 119 -28.46 -1.00 -9.58
C SER A 119 -28.86 -1.80 -10.81
N GLU A 120 -30.16 -1.84 -11.10
CA GLU A 120 -30.74 -2.51 -12.26
C GLU A 120 -30.15 -1.99 -13.57
N VAL A 121 -29.88 -2.92 -14.51
CA VAL A 121 -30.26 -2.91 -15.94
C VAL A 121 -29.24 -3.72 -16.78
N ASN A 122 -29.70 -4.92 -17.16
CA ASN A 122 -29.46 -5.69 -18.38
C ASN A 122 -28.19 -6.53 -18.63
N LEU A 123 -28.48 -7.84 -18.75
CA LEU A 123 -27.92 -8.84 -19.68
C LEU A 123 -26.40 -9.00 -19.73
N ARG A 124 -25.87 -9.84 -18.82
CA ARG A 124 -24.99 -10.96 -19.20
C ARG A 124 -24.80 -11.94 -18.04
N SER A 125 -25.37 -13.13 -18.25
CA SER A 125 -24.97 -14.43 -17.70
C SER A 125 -24.77 -14.55 -16.19
N LYS A 126 -25.83 -15.06 -15.54
CA LYS A 126 -25.76 -15.82 -14.28
C LYS A 126 -24.66 -16.89 -14.36
N THR A 127 -23.50 -16.65 -13.78
CA THR A 127 -22.54 -17.70 -13.41
C THR A 127 -22.13 -17.52 -11.96
N ASN A 128 -22.94 -18.10 -11.07
CA ASN A 128 -22.59 -18.37 -9.67
C ASN A 128 -21.55 -19.51 -9.63
N THR A 129 -20.33 -19.22 -10.04
CA THR A 129 -19.17 -20.09 -9.82
C THR A 129 -18.49 -19.63 -8.54
N LYS A 130 -18.77 -20.32 -7.43
CA LYS A 130 -18.09 -20.09 -6.14
C LYS A 130 -16.59 -20.26 -6.34
N LEU A 131 -15.82 -19.19 -6.16
CA LEU A 131 -14.36 -19.27 -6.07
C LEU A 131 -13.97 -20.31 -5.01
N THR A 132 -12.98 -21.14 -5.33
CA THR A 132 -12.44 -22.07 -4.32
C THR A 132 -11.81 -21.27 -3.19
N GLU A 133 -11.81 -21.84 -1.98
CA GLU A 133 -11.18 -21.17 -0.83
C GLU A 133 -9.68 -20.94 -1.05
N GLU A 134 -9.03 -21.74 -1.89
CA GLU A 134 -7.65 -21.52 -2.32
C GLU A 134 -7.50 -20.29 -3.23
N GLN A 135 -8.38 -20.15 -4.22
CA GLN A 135 -8.40 -18.98 -5.11
C GLN A 135 -8.68 -17.69 -4.33
N LYS A 136 -9.62 -17.72 -3.38
CA LYS A 136 -9.92 -16.57 -2.51
C LYS A 136 -8.72 -16.15 -1.69
N ARG A 137 -8.04 -17.12 -1.04
CA ARG A 137 -6.79 -16.84 -0.30
C ARG A 137 -5.70 -16.27 -1.21
N LEU A 138 -5.57 -16.77 -2.43
CA LEU A 138 -4.60 -16.27 -3.40
C LEU A 138 -4.92 -14.83 -3.85
N ILE A 139 -6.20 -14.52 -4.10
CA ILE A 139 -6.67 -13.17 -4.44
C ILE A 139 -6.36 -12.21 -3.29
N GLU A 140 -6.74 -12.58 -2.06
CA GLU A 140 -6.50 -11.76 -0.87
C GLU A 140 -5.00 -11.53 -0.61
N SER A 141 -4.19 -12.59 -0.67
CA SER A 141 -2.75 -12.50 -0.50
C SER A 141 -2.12 -11.62 -1.60
N THR A 142 -2.53 -11.78 -2.85
CA THR A 142 -2.01 -10.97 -3.96
C THR A 142 -2.44 -9.51 -3.85
N GLU A 143 -3.66 -9.25 -3.38
CA GLU A 143 -4.16 -7.91 -3.14
C GLU A 143 -3.36 -7.20 -2.03
N ILE A 144 -3.12 -7.88 -0.92
CA ILE A 144 -2.31 -7.37 0.20
C ILE A 144 -0.90 -7.06 -0.27
N ASP A 145 -0.24 -7.97 -0.99
CA ASP A 145 1.09 -7.75 -1.54
C ASP A 145 1.14 -6.52 -2.47
N CYS A 146 0.11 -6.34 -3.29
CA CYS A 146 0.02 -5.20 -4.21
C CYS A 146 -0.13 -3.88 -3.45
N TYR A 147 -0.99 -3.81 -2.42
CA TYR A 147 -1.12 -2.60 -1.61
C TYR A 147 0.14 -2.31 -0.80
N ASP A 148 0.78 -3.32 -0.21
CA ASP A 148 2.07 -3.16 0.50
C ASP A 148 3.12 -2.58 -0.46
N SER A 149 3.24 -3.15 -1.65
CA SER A 149 4.21 -2.67 -2.65
C SER A 149 3.87 -1.27 -3.18
N LEU A 150 2.58 -0.95 -3.37
CA LEU A 150 2.14 0.38 -3.78
C LEU A 150 2.46 1.44 -2.74
N THR A 151 2.21 1.18 -1.46
CA THR A 151 2.54 2.12 -0.37
C THR A 151 4.04 2.37 -0.31
N ALA A 152 4.86 1.34 -0.48
CA ALA A 152 6.30 1.49 -0.59
C ALA A 152 6.70 2.38 -1.78
N CYS A 153 6.15 2.15 -2.97
CA CYS A 153 6.43 2.97 -4.16
C CYS A 153 6.02 4.44 -3.98
N LEU A 154 4.86 4.69 -3.39
CA LEU A 154 4.33 6.03 -3.18
C LEU A 154 5.18 6.82 -2.18
N LEU A 155 5.68 6.17 -1.14
CA LEU A 155 6.60 6.78 -0.17
C LEU A 155 7.95 7.15 -0.80
N GLN A 156 8.39 6.47 -1.87
CA GLN A 156 9.61 6.80 -2.63
C GLN A 156 9.42 7.83 -3.74
N SER A 157 8.18 8.23 -4.01
CA SER A 157 7.90 9.20 -5.06
C SER A 157 8.32 10.61 -4.62
N GLU A 158 8.77 11.44 -5.57
CA GLU A 158 9.19 12.82 -5.27
C GLU A 158 8.09 13.65 -4.61
N LEU A 159 6.84 13.39 -5.01
CA LEU A 159 5.63 13.96 -4.42
C LEU A 159 4.82 12.84 -3.80
N VAL A 160 5.04 12.62 -2.50
CA VAL A 160 4.35 11.59 -1.75
C VAL A 160 2.89 12.00 -1.53
N ASN A 161 1.97 11.19 -2.04
CA ASN A 161 0.54 11.33 -1.76
C ASN A 161 0.19 10.52 -0.50
N TYR A 162 0.21 11.19 0.65
CA TYR A 162 -0.02 10.54 1.94
C TYR A 162 -1.48 10.09 2.12
N GLU A 163 -2.45 10.72 1.47
CA GLU A 163 -3.85 10.28 1.48
C GLU A 163 -3.99 8.86 0.89
N ARG A 164 -3.38 8.62 -0.28
CA ARG A 164 -3.39 7.29 -0.92
C ARG A 164 -2.61 6.26 -0.13
N VAL A 165 -1.48 6.65 0.46
CA VAL A 165 -0.72 5.74 1.33
C VAL A 165 -1.59 5.31 2.51
N LYS A 166 -2.24 6.26 3.19
CA LYS A 166 -3.18 5.98 4.28
C LYS A 166 -4.26 4.99 3.83
N GLU A 167 -4.95 5.28 2.72
CA GLU A 167 -6.04 4.42 2.21
C GLU A 167 -5.57 2.99 1.93
N TYR A 168 -4.41 2.81 1.31
CA TYR A 168 -3.89 1.47 1.00
C TYR A 168 -3.42 0.74 2.26
N CYS A 169 -2.80 1.43 3.22
CA CYS A 169 -2.43 0.82 4.48
C CYS A 169 -3.66 0.34 5.27
N LEU A 170 -4.73 1.14 5.32
CA LEU A 170 -5.96 0.75 6.01
C LEU A 170 -6.59 -0.50 5.38
N LYS A 171 -6.62 -0.61 4.04
CA LYS A 171 -7.09 -1.82 3.34
C LYS A 171 -6.29 -3.07 3.67
N VAL A 172 -4.98 -2.92 3.88
CA VAL A 172 -4.13 -4.04 4.32
C VAL A 172 -4.47 -4.42 5.75
N LEU A 173 -4.65 -3.43 6.63
CA LEU A 173 -4.97 -3.66 8.05
C LEU A 173 -6.36 -4.26 8.27
N GLU A 174 -7.33 -3.96 7.40
CA GLU A 174 -8.65 -4.62 7.41
C GLU A 174 -8.55 -6.14 7.22
N LYS A 175 -7.56 -6.61 6.46
CA LYS A 175 -7.33 -8.04 6.17
C LYS A 175 -6.29 -8.66 7.10
N GLN A 176 -5.23 -7.92 7.41
CA GLN A 176 -4.11 -8.30 8.27
C GLN A 176 -3.90 -7.22 9.34
N GLY A 177 -4.73 -7.30 10.39
CA GLY A 177 -4.69 -6.35 11.51
C GLY A 177 -3.44 -6.44 12.37
N ASP A 178 -2.50 -7.33 12.07
CA ASP A 178 -1.21 -7.48 12.75
C ASP A 178 0.00 -7.13 11.88
N ASN A 179 -0.23 -6.61 10.68
CA ASN A 179 0.85 -6.27 9.75
C ASN A 179 1.63 -5.03 10.20
N PHE A 180 2.83 -5.26 10.74
CA PHE A 180 3.74 -4.21 11.20
C PHE A 180 4.02 -3.14 10.14
N LYS A 181 4.30 -3.53 8.89
CA LYS A 181 4.65 -2.58 7.81
C LYS A 181 3.49 -1.64 7.50
N ALA A 182 2.28 -2.20 7.44
CA ALA A 182 1.08 -1.42 7.18
C ALA A 182 0.77 -0.46 8.34
N MET A 183 0.90 -0.90 9.60
CA MET A 183 0.74 -0.04 10.79
C MET A 183 1.75 1.12 10.78
N TYR A 184 3.03 0.80 10.59
CA TYR A 184 4.09 1.79 10.58
C TYR A 184 3.91 2.82 9.46
N ARG A 185 3.61 2.38 8.24
CA ARG A 185 3.36 3.27 7.10
C ARG A 185 2.08 4.09 7.25
N ALA A 186 1.02 3.53 7.85
CA ALA A 186 -0.18 4.28 8.21
C ALA A 186 0.16 5.39 9.20
N GLY A 187 0.91 5.08 10.26
CA GLY A 187 1.37 6.06 11.25
C GLY A 187 2.15 7.23 10.62
N ILE A 188 3.06 6.93 9.70
CA ILE A 188 3.76 7.96 8.91
C ILE A 188 2.77 8.80 8.10
N ALA A 189 1.84 8.17 7.38
CA ALA A 189 0.86 8.88 6.56
C ALA A 189 -0.01 9.82 7.39
N PHE A 190 -0.58 9.35 8.50
CA PHE A 190 -1.36 10.18 9.42
C PHE A 190 -0.54 11.35 9.99
N TYR A 191 0.72 11.11 10.38
CA TYR A 191 1.61 12.16 10.87
C TYR A 191 1.84 13.28 9.83
N HIS A 192 2.00 12.91 8.56
CA HIS A 192 2.18 13.88 7.47
C HIS A 192 0.89 14.59 7.07
N LEU A 193 -0.26 13.95 7.23
CA LEU A 193 -1.58 14.54 7.06
C LEU A 193 -1.99 15.48 8.22
N GLY A 194 -1.25 15.46 9.33
CA GLY A 194 -1.48 16.31 10.50
C GLY A 194 -2.45 15.72 11.53
N ASP A 195 -2.93 14.50 11.30
CA ASP A 195 -3.75 13.76 12.24
C ASP A 195 -2.84 12.98 13.20
N PHE A 196 -2.45 13.66 14.28
CA PHE A 196 -1.45 13.15 15.21
C PHE A 196 -2.01 12.10 16.17
N ASP A 197 -3.31 12.14 16.49
CA ASP A 197 -3.95 11.17 17.36
C ASP A 197 -3.92 9.77 16.73
N ASN A 198 -4.40 9.65 15.48
CA ASN A 198 -4.36 8.39 14.74
C ASN A 198 -2.92 7.96 14.44
N ALA A 199 -2.03 8.91 14.13
CA ALA A 199 -0.61 8.60 13.93
C ALA A 199 0.00 7.91 15.16
N LEU A 200 -0.23 8.48 16.36
CA LEU A 200 0.32 7.95 17.59
C LEU A 200 -0.26 6.58 17.94
N GLN A 201 -1.56 6.36 17.68
CA GLN A 201 -2.19 5.06 17.86
C GLN A 201 -1.50 3.98 17.02
N TYR A 202 -1.43 4.16 15.70
CA TYR A 202 -0.80 3.17 14.80
C TYR A 202 0.68 2.97 15.09
N LEU A 203 1.42 4.02 15.44
CA LEU A 203 2.84 3.91 15.79
C LEU A 203 3.05 3.17 17.12
N LYS A 204 2.17 3.33 18.11
CA LYS A 204 2.22 2.57 19.37
C LYS A 204 1.91 1.10 19.14
N GLU A 205 0.93 0.78 18.31
CA GLU A 205 0.65 -0.60 17.90
C GLU A 205 1.86 -1.22 17.18
N ALA A 206 2.48 -0.48 16.26
CA ALA A 206 3.72 -0.90 15.61
C ALA A 206 4.86 -1.13 16.61
N LYS A 207 5.00 -0.28 17.63
CA LYS A 207 6.00 -0.43 18.70
C LYS A 207 5.77 -1.68 19.55
N ILE A 208 4.52 -2.09 19.78
CA ILE A 208 4.24 -3.33 20.51
C ILE A 208 4.79 -4.54 19.73
N ARG A 209 4.73 -4.50 18.39
CA ARG A 209 5.24 -5.56 17.52
C ARG A 209 6.76 -5.54 17.41
N GLU A 210 7.33 -4.38 17.13
CA GLU A 210 8.78 -4.19 16.97
C GLU A 210 9.27 -3.09 17.93
N PRO A 211 9.48 -3.40 19.21
CA PRO A 211 9.83 -2.40 20.24
C PRO A 211 11.23 -1.81 20.09
N THR A 212 12.10 -2.48 19.31
CA THR A 212 13.49 -2.09 19.07
C THR A 212 13.65 -1.26 17.80
N ASP A 213 12.60 -1.08 16.99
CA ASP A 213 12.69 -0.29 15.76
C ASP A 213 12.86 1.20 16.10
N THR A 214 14.05 1.71 15.77
CA THR A 214 14.43 3.10 16.07
C THR A 214 13.61 4.12 15.30
N ASN A 215 13.09 3.75 14.13
CA ASN A 215 12.28 4.66 13.31
C ASN A 215 10.88 4.82 13.89
N VAL A 216 10.27 3.73 14.36
CA VAL A 216 8.99 3.76 15.08
C VAL A 216 9.12 4.66 16.31
N LEU A 217 10.15 4.45 17.14
CA LEU A 217 10.40 5.28 18.32
C LEU A 217 10.60 6.76 17.96
N ARG A 218 11.35 7.04 16.89
CA ARG A 218 11.57 8.41 16.40
C ARG A 218 10.26 9.07 15.96
N TYR A 219 9.41 8.37 15.21
CA TYR A 219 8.14 8.92 14.75
C TYR A 219 7.14 9.13 15.89
N ILE A 220 7.14 8.27 16.93
CA ILE A 220 6.36 8.48 18.15
C ILE A 220 6.77 9.80 18.80
N GLN A 221 8.08 10.00 19.05
CA GLN A 221 8.59 11.22 19.67
C GLN A 221 8.25 12.47 18.84
N LEU A 222 8.44 12.41 17.51
CA LEU A 222 8.11 13.52 16.61
C LEU A 222 6.61 13.88 16.67
N THR A 223 5.75 12.86 16.75
CA THR A 223 4.30 13.03 16.84
C THR A 223 3.91 13.68 18.17
N GLU A 224 4.42 13.17 19.30
CA GLU A 224 4.17 13.73 20.63
C GLU A 224 4.64 15.18 20.75
N MET A 225 5.83 15.51 20.21
CA MET A 225 6.34 16.88 20.18
C MET A 225 5.43 17.82 19.37
N LYS A 226 4.88 17.36 18.23
CA LYS A 226 3.95 18.16 17.42
C LYS A 226 2.61 18.37 18.12
N MET A 227 2.05 17.34 18.75
CA MET A 227 0.80 17.45 19.51
C MET A 227 0.92 18.48 20.64
N ASN A 228 2.00 18.39 21.43
CA ASN A 228 2.25 19.35 22.51
C ASN A 228 2.36 20.79 21.99
N LYS A 229 2.97 20.99 20.81
CA LYS A 229 3.08 22.31 20.19
C LYS A 229 1.75 22.85 19.67
N CYS A 230 0.87 22.00 19.11
CA CYS A 230 -0.47 22.42 18.71
C CYS A 230 -1.31 22.81 19.94
N ASN A 231 -1.29 21.98 20.99
CA ASN A 231 -2.03 22.23 22.23
C ASN A 231 -1.57 23.51 22.96
N GLN A 232 -0.28 23.87 22.88
CA GLN A 232 0.23 25.12 23.44
C GLN A 232 -0.23 26.35 22.66
N ARG A 233 -0.33 26.26 21.32
CA ARG A 233 -0.82 27.34 20.46
C ARG A 233 -2.31 27.61 20.66
N GLU A 234 -3.09 26.57 20.95
CA GLU A 234 -4.51 26.70 21.28
C GLU A 234 -4.74 27.30 22.68
N ARG A 235 -3.73 27.27 23.55
CA ARG A 235 -3.75 27.82 24.92
C ARG A 235 -3.15 29.22 25.05
N GLU A 236 -2.63 29.81 23.97
CA GLU A 236 -2.32 31.24 23.93
C GLU A 236 -3.56 31.99 23.39
N PRO A 237 -4.51 32.38 24.26
CA PRO A 237 -5.61 33.24 23.82
C PRO A 237 -5.03 34.56 23.34
N SER A 238 -5.52 35.00 22.20
CA SER A 238 -5.32 36.32 21.58
C SER A 238 -5.31 37.43 22.65
N LYS A 239 -4.13 37.83 23.11
CA LYS A 239 -3.93 39.05 23.91
C LYS A 239 -3.60 40.23 22.99
N GLU A 240 -4.49 40.51 22.05
CA GLU A 240 -4.61 41.78 21.33
C GLU A 240 -6.11 41.84 20.99
N VAL A 241 -6.96 42.73 21.51
CA VAL A 241 -6.84 44.19 21.61
C VAL A 241 -7.70 44.68 22.79
N VAL A 242 -7.09 45.33 23.77
CA VAL A 242 -7.70 46.34 24.64
C VAL A 242 -6.73 47.52 24.49
N GLY A 243 -7.04 48.55 23.73
CA GLY A 243 -8.06 49.56 24.01
C GLY A 243 -7.30 50.88 24.08
#